data_AF-A0A930J1F5-F1
#
_entry.id   AF-A0A930J1F5-F1
#
_cell.length_a   1.000
_cell.length_b   1.000
_cell.length_c   1.000
_cell.angle_alpha   90.00
_cell.angle_beta   90.00
_cell.angle_gamma   90.00
#
_symmetry.space_group_name_H-M   'P 1'
#
loop_
_entity.id
_entity.type
_entity.pdbx_description
1 polymer ?
#
loop_
_entity_poly.entity_id
_entity_poly.type
_entity_poly.pdbx_seq_one_letter_code
_entity_poly.pdbx_strand_id
1 'polypeptide(L)'
;MKKSIYAILALSVLFASCDSWVENAETPSNTLTRDQLNKSAMVANIQSNSITDGPLVAYVKTLQGDASAAAFLALGTTVDELTEGTIPNALLYRQIATDNLTPTSGTQNDLWNKIHNYYARSIELTEIAGQVTGTNAEQTEIVKAYGNYVGHLHAGYALQLLAESFSTTPAAEGGSVILNKAVIPHETLLNQAKEQYEAAEKAAKSDALKSLKGFDQDAAIRQIKTYKLKLAMHRGQYADAKTFVEGALKSGETVEVIYNNDGGDNPLYSAIGPNSRDVQVSPSLEAARTTDAEKKALPLAHASVDKKNPNRYNIYASGLTRKGSMIISNDDDIHLIKAELILRGVMTGDAMTEVNKVIGKYDTASQLSTAPTLAQIAELRRIFLAFRGERTADIRRGLEQGSATTTWASRKIKWLPIPEKELQSQGL
;
A
#
# COMPACT_ATOMS: atom_id res chain seq x y z
N MET A 1 14.27 70.31 45.77
CA MET A 1 14.50 70.42 44.30
C MET A 1 14.23 69.07 43.70
N LYS A 2 13.05 68.88 43.10
CA LYS A 2 12.81 68.96 41.64
C LYS A 2 13.29 67.72 40.90
N LYS A 3 12.30 66.85 40.60
CA LYS A 3 12.01 66.21 39.31
C LYS A 3 13.23 65.83 38.46
N SER A 4 13.48 64.53 38.35
CA SER A 4 13.53 63.75 37.10
C SER A 4 14.36 62.50 37.34
N ILE A 5 13.70 61.34 37.34
CA ILE A 5 14.14 59.99 36.90
C ILE A 5 12.98 59.07 37.35
N TYR A 6 11.82 59.19 36.70
CA TYR A 6 10.68 58.27 36.87
C TYR A 6 10.31 57.59 35.54
N ALA A 7 11.23 57.55 34.57
CA ALA A 7 10.98 57.02 33.24
C ALA A 7 11.94 55.89 32.80
N ILE A 8 12.78 55.37 33.70
CA ILE A 8 13.71 54.26 33.36
C ILE A 8 13.50 53.01 34.24
N LEU A 9 12.76 53.10 35.35
CA LEU A 9 12.48 51.92 36.21
C LEU A 9 11.24 51.12 35.79
N ALA A 10 10.44 51.61 34.83
CA ALA A 10 9.25 50.93 34.34
C ALA A 10 9.51 50.03 33.10
N LEU A 11 10.70 50.13 32.49
CA LEU A 11 11.06 49.31 31.32
C LEU A 11 11.83 48.05 31.72
N SER A 12 12.50 48.02 32.87
CA SER A 12 13.22 46.82 33.36
C SER A 12 12.30 45.79 34.02
N VAL A 13 11.11 46.18 34.48
CA VAL A 13 10.11 45.25 35.05
C VAL A 13 9.34 44.50 33.94
N LEU A 14 9.36 44.99 32.69
CA LEU A 14 8.73 44.31 31.55
C LEU A 14 9.61 43.23 30.91
N PHE A 15 10.90 43.15 31.25
CA PHE A 15 11.79 42.09 30.76
C PHE A 15 12.00 40.94 31.74
N ALA A 16 11.64 41.09 33.02
CA ALA A 16 11.66 40.00 34.00
C ALA A 16 10.43 39.06 33.90
N SER A 17 9.37 39.46 33.17
CA SER A 17 8.19 38.63 32.98
C SER A 17 8.32 37.60 31.84
N CYS A 18 9.39 37.64 31.04
CA CYS A 18 9.67 36.60 30.05
C CYS A 18 10.39 35.38 30.66
N ASP A 19 11.20 35.56 31.71
CA ASP A 19 11.92 34.44 32.35
C ASP A 19 10.97 33.51 33.12
N SER A 20 9.87 34.04 33.67
CA SER A 20 8.86 33.22 34.36
C SER A 20 8.05 32.30 33.42
N TRP A 21 8.06 32.55 32.10
CA TRP A 21 7.41 31.70 31.11
C TRP A 21 8.30 30.54 30.64
N VAL A 22 9.62 30.69 30.77
CA VAL A 22 10.61 29.67 30.40
C VAL A 22 10.97 28.78 31.59
N GLU A 23 11.03 29.33 32.80
CA GLU A 23 11.34 28.55 34.02
C GLU A 23 10.13 27.78 34.60
N ASN A 24 8.90 28.20 34.30
CA ASN A 24 7.66 27.47 34.63
C ASN A 24 6.96 26.86 33.41
N ALA A 25 7.67 26.72 32.27
CA ALA A 25 7.15 25.87 31.22
C ALA A 25 7.13 24.44 31.75
N GLU A 26 5.94 23.94 32.11
CA GLU A 26 5.73 22.51 32.26
C GLU A 26 6.35 21.84 31.04
N THR A 27 7.28 20.92 31.26
CA THR A 27 7.83 20.10 30.19
C THR A 27 6.63 19.52 29.46
N PRO A 28 6.47 19.71 28.13
CA PRO A 28 5.28 19.24 27.44
C PRO A 28 5.04 17.77 27.80
N SER A 29 3.97 17.49 28.54
CA SER A 29 3.61 16.13 28.99
C SER A 29 3.03 15.28 27.85
N ASN A 30 3.33 15.67 26.62
CA ASN A 30 2.86 15.07 25.38
C ASN A 30 3.61 13.77 25.05
N THR A 31 4.54 13.33 25.89
CA THR A 31 5.19 12.03 25.79
C THR A 31 4.32 10.98 26.47
N LEU A 32 3.64 10.16 25.66
CA LEU A 32 2.95 8.97 26.15
C LEU A 32 3.99 8.02 26.78
N THR A 33 3.77 7.60 28.02
CA THR A 33 4.58 6.56 28.64
C THR A 33 4.28 5.20 28.00
N ARG A 34 5.21 4.24 28.12
CA ARG A 34 4.97 2.86 27.66
C ARG A 34 3.71 2.25 28.28
N ASP A 35 3.45 2.56 29.55
CA ASP A 35 2.23 2.11 30.24
C ASP A 35 0.96 2.75 29.67
N GLN A 36 1.03 3.99 29.18
CA GLN A 36 -0.10 4.63 28.49
C GLN A 36 -0.34 4.02 27.11
N LEU A 37 0.72 3.64 26.39
CA LEU A 37 0.64 2.94 25.09
C LEU A 37 0.08 1.52 25.22
N ASN A 38 0.39 0.82 26.31
CA ASN A 38 -0.06 -0.54 26.58
C ASN A 38 -1.52 -0.65 27.05
N LYS A 39 -2.27 0.46 27.08
CA LYS A 39 -3.70 0.44 27.42
C LYS A 39 -4.51 -0.22 26.31
N SER A 40 -5.48 -1.05 26.69
CA SER A 40 -6.38 -1.74 25.76
C SER A 40 -6.98 -0.81 24.69
N ALA A 41 -7.40 0.40 25.08
CA ALA A 41 -7.99 1.41 24.21
C ALA A 41 -7.08 1.91 23.08
N MET A 42 -5.75 1.76 23.22
CA MET A 42 -4.79 2.11 22.16
C MET A 42 -4.88 1.14 20.97
N VAL A 43 -5.24 -0.11 21.25
CA VAL A 43 -5.40 -1.18 20.26
C VAL A 43 -6.86 -1.26 19.79
N ALA A 44 -7.81 -1.33 20.71
CA ALA A 44 -9.23 -1.41 20.39
C ALA A 44 -10.11 -0.84 21.51
N ASN A 45 -11.23 -0.24 21.12
CA ASN A 45 -12.27 0.18 22.05
C ASN A 45 -13.38 -0.87 22.06
N ILE A 46 -13.73 -1.38 23.25
CA ILE A 46 -14.82 -2.34 23.44
C ILE A 46 -15.93 -1.66 24.23
N GLN A 47 -17.11 -1.53 23.63
CA GLN A 47 -18.30 -0.99 24.26
C GLN A 47 -19.52 -1.82 23.90
N SER A 48 -20.29 -2.28 24.88
CA SER A 48 -21.57 -2.99 24.67
C SER A 48 -21.49 -4.14 23.66
N ASN A 49 -20.45 -4.98 23.77
CA ASN A 49 -20.16 -6.11 22.86
C ASN A 49 -19.86 -5.67 21.41
N SER A 50 -19.47 -4.41 21.21
CA SER A 50 -18.95 -3.89 19.95
C SER A 50 -17.47 -3.57 20.08
N ILE A 51 -16.70 -3.87 19.04
CA ILE A 51 -15.29 -3.49 18.92
C ILE A 51 -15.14 -2.43 17.84
N THR A 52 -14.30 -1.43 18.10
CA THR A 52 -13.84 -0.46 17.10
C THR A 52 -12.34 -0.27 17.21
N ASP A 53 -11.73 0.23 16.14
CA ASP A 53 -10.30 0.52 16.10
C ASP A 53 -9.87 1.45 17.24
N GLY A 54 -8.76 1.12 17.88
CA GLY A 54 -7.99 2.05 18.68
C GLY A 54 -7.06 2.90 17.81
N PRO A 55 -6.47 3.98 18.36
CA PRO A 55 -5.57 4.86 17.63
C PRO A 55 -4.42 4.17 16.90
N LEU A 56 -3.80 3.13 17.49
CA LEU A 56 -2.68 2.42 16.85
C LEU A 56 -3.14 1.63 15.62
N VAL A 57 -4.29 0.95 15.72
CA VAL A 57 -4.87 0.20 14.60
C VAL A 57 -5.27 1.15 13.46
N ALA A 58 -5.96 2.24 13.78
CA ALA A 58 -6.38 3.24 12.80
C ALA A 58 -5.17 3.87 12.07
N TYR A 59 -4.08 4.11 12.81
CA TYR A 59 -2.85 4.65 12.23
C TYR A 59 -2.16 3.64 11.30
N VAL A 60 -2.04 2.37 11.69
CA VAL A 60 -1.47 1.31 10.83
C VAL A 60 -2.25 1.15 9.52
N LYS A 61 -3.59 1.20 9.57
CA LYS A 61 -4.43 1.17 8.36
C LYS A 61 -4.20 2.39 7.45
N THR A 62 -3.96 3.57 8.02
CA THR A 62 -3.62 4.77 7.24
C THR A 62 -2.25 4.63 6.59
N LEU A 63 -1.24 4.14 7.32
CA LEU A 63 0.11 3.92 6.81
C LEU A 63 0.15 2.89 5.67
N GLN A 64 -0.73 1.89 5.69
CA GLN A 64 -0.90 0.98 4.55
C GLN A 64 -1.22 1.76 3.28
N GLY A 65 -2.12 2.74 3.37
CA GLY A 65 -2.52 3.61 2.28
C GLY A 65 -1.33 4.35 1.68
N ASP A 66 -0.59 5.05 2.54
CA ASP A 66 0.55 5.87 2.12
C ASP A 66 1.69 5.03 1.53
N ALA A 67 2.01 3.90 2.16
CA ALA A 67 3.07 3.00 1.70
C ALA A 67 2.69 2.32 0.37
N SER A 68 1.46 1.80 0.25
CA SER A 68 1.05 1.10 -0.98
C SER A 68 0.92 2.07 -2.14
N ALA A 69 0.31 3.25 -1.96
CA ALA A 69 0.17 4.21 -3.04
C ALA A 69 1.54 4.66 -3.57
N ALA A 70 2.48 4.98 -2.67
CA ALA A 70 3.83 5.36 -3.07
C ALA A 70 4.57 4.21 -3.78
N ALA A 71 4.42 2.97 -3.31
CA ALA A 71 4.98 1.79 -3.96
C ALA A 71 4.36 1.57 -5.36
N PHE A 72 3.03 1.65 -5.49
CA PHE A 72 2.32 1.47 -6.76
C PHE A 72 2.72 2.51 -7.80
N LEU A 73 2.90 3.77 -7.41
CA LEU A 73 3.35 4.82 -8.32
C LEU A 73 4.79 4.58 -8.79
N ALA A 74 5.69 4.21 -7.88
CA ALA A 74 7.08 3.92 -8.22
C ALA A 74 7.19 2.67 -9.11
N LEU A 75 6.54 1.56 -8.72
CA LEU A 75 6.52 0.31 -9.46
C LEU A 75 5.82 0.47 -10.82
N GLY A 76 4.70 1.17 -10.89
CA GLY A 76 4.01 1.48 -12.14
C GLY A 76 4.90 2.26 -13.13
N THR A 77 5.84 3.05 -12.62
CA THR A 77 6.86 3.77 -13.43
C THR A 77 8.04 2.87 -13.84
N THR A 78 8.28 1.77 -13.12
CA THR A 78 9.24 0.73 -13.56
C THR A 78 8.68 -0.11 -14.73
N VAL A 79 7.37 -0.05 -14.96
CA VAL A 79 6.67 -0.78 -16.02
C VAL A 79 5.90 0.18 -16.94
N ASP A 80 5.02 -0.36 -17.78
CA ASP A 80 4.27 0.33 -18.83
C ASP A 80 2.92 0.91 -18.37
N GLU A 81 2.75 1.18 -17.07
CA GLU A 81 1.54 1.82 -16.52
C GLU A 81 1.68 3.34 -16.41
N LEU A 82 2.84 3.82 -15.98
CA LEU A 82 3.09 5.22 -15.64
C LEU A 82 4.35 5.74 -16.32
N THR A 83 4.36 7.03 -16.64
CA THR A 83 5.55 7.73 -17.16
C THR A 83 5.68 9.09 -16.47
N GLU A 84 6.85 9.71 -16.53
CA GLU A 84 7.04 11.04 -15.97
C GLU A 84 5.99 12.03 -16.52
N GLY A 85 5.49 12.91 -15.65
CA GLY A 85 4.63 13.99 -16.08
C GLY A 85 5.37 14.95 -17.00
N THR A 86 4.64 15.77 -17.77
CA THR A 86 5.24 16.73 -18.71
C THR A 86 6.21 17.70 -18.01
N ILE A 87 5.87 18.13 -16.78
CA ILE A 87 6.70 18.99 -15.92
C ILE A 87 6.64 18.44 -14.48
N PRO A 88 7.41 17.40 -14.16
CA PRO A 88 7.30 16.67 -12.90
C PRO A 88 7.83 17.50 -11.73
N ASN A 89 7.09 17.54 -10.62
CA ASN A 89 7.60 18.10 -9.37
C ASN A 89 8.37 17.04 -8.56
N ALA A 90 7.99 15.77 -8.68
CA ALA A 90 8.70 14.66 -8.08
C ALA A 90 9.79 14.12 -9.02
N LEU A 91 11.07 14.31 -8.65
CA LEU A 91 12.22 13.81 -9.41
C LEU A 91 12.31 12.28 -9.46
N LEU A 92 11.72 11.58 -8.48
CA LEU A 92 11.76 10.12 -8.37
C LEU A 92 11.31 9.43 -9.66
N TYR A 93 10.12 9.77 -10.17
CA TYR A 93 9.52 9.09 -11.32
C TYR A 93 10.31 9.32 -12.61
N ARG A 94 10.86 10.53 -12.81
CA ARG A 94 11.79 10.81 -13.91
C ARG A 94 13.05 9.96 -13.82
N GLN A 95 13.65 9.87 -12.63
CA GLN A 95 14.89 9.10 -12.44
C GLN A 95 14.65 7.60 -12.62
N ILE A 96 13.47 7.10 -12.22
CA ILE A 96 13.05 5.75 -12.57
C ILE A 96 12.93 5.64 -14.09
N ALA A 97 12.05 6.42 -14.73
CA ALA A 97 11.76 6.33 -16.17
C ALA A 97 13.01 6.43 -17.08
N THR A 98 14.03 7.18 -16.65
CA THR A 98 15.30 7.36 -17.39
C THR A 98 16.41 6.42 -16.94
N ASP A 99 16.13 5.46 -16.03
CA ASP A 99 17.09 4.50 -15.47
C ASP A 99 18.34 5.18 -14.84
N ASN A 100 18.12 6.34 -14.20
CA ASN A 100 19.14 7.19 -13.58
C ASN A 100 19.03 7.28 -12.05
N LEU A 101 18.09 6.56 -11.43
CA LEU A 101 17.98 6.49 -9.97
C LEU A 101 19.12 5.63 -9.40
N THR A 102 19.83 6.18 -8.42
CA THR A 102 20.97 5.53 -7.75
C THR A 102 20.82 5.62 -6.22
N PRO A 103 21.59 4.87 -5.42
CA PRO A 103 21.54 4.99 -3.96
C PRO A 103 21.72 6.42 -3.43
N THR A 104 22.55 7.24 -4.10
CA THR A 104 22.89 8.63 -3.69
C THR A 104 21.83 9.64 -4.12
N SER A 105 20.87 9.26 -4.98
CA SER A 105 19.87 10.19 -5.53
C SER A 105 18.94 10.78 -4.46
N GLY A 106 18.67 10.04 -3.38
CA GLY A 106 17.87 10.46 -2.23
C GLY A 106 16.36 10.65 -2.47
N THR A 107 15.89 10.60 -3.72
CA THR A 107 14.47 10.79 -4.09
C THR A 107 13.59 9.60 -3.71
N GLN A 108 14.20 8.43 -3.53
CA GLN A 108 13.54 7.19 -3.08
C GLN A 108 13.43 7.07 -1.56
N ASN A 109 14.06 7.98 -0.80
CA ASN A 109 14.10 7.92 0.67
C ASN A 109 12.71 7.99 1.31
N ASP A 110 11.81 8.81 0.75
CA ASP A 110 10.45 8.95 1.28
C ASP A 110 9.66 7.63 1.17
N LEU A 111 9.73 6.96 0.01
CA LEU A 111 9.11 5.65 -0.18
C LEU A 111 9.71 4.59 0.76
N TRP A 112 11.04 4.55 0.86
CA TRP A 112 11.73 3.67 1.82
C TRP A 112 11.22 3.87 3.25
N ASN A 113 11.20 5.13 3.71
CA ASN A 113 10.74 5.48 5.05
C ASN A 113 9.27 5.14 5.28
N LYS A 114 8.40 5.34 4.29
CA LYS A 114 6.96 4.99 4.39
C LYS A 114 6.77 3.49 4.62
N ILE A 115 7.43 2.64 3.83
CA ILE A 115 7.33 1.18 3.99
C ILE A 115 7.92 0.72 5.32
N HIS A 116 9.09 1.24 5.71
CA HIS A 116 9.71 0.88 7.00
C HIS A 116 8.91 1.37 8.20
N ASN A 117 8.35 2.59 8.16
CA ASN A 117 7.47 3.09 9.21
C ASN A 117 6.21 2.22 9.33
N TYR A 118 5.59 1.88 8.21
CA TYR A 118 4.43 0.99 8.16
C TYR A 118 4.75 -0.39 8.76
N TYR A 119 5.88 -1.00 8.39
CA TYR A 119 6.33 -2.25 8.98
C TYR A 119 6.57 -2.12 10.49
N ALA A 120 7.33 -1.12 10.92
CA ALA A 120 7.69 -0.91 12.33
C ALA A 120 6.47 -0.70 13.21
N ARG A 121 5.49 0.11 12.77
CA ARG A 121 4.23 0.32 13.51
C ARG A 121 3.36 -0.92 13.56
N SER A 122 3.39 -1.76 12.51
CA SER A 122 2.67 -3.02 12.48
C SER A 122 3.24 -4.04 13.49
N ILE A 123 4.58 -4.13 13.58
CA ILE A 123 5.25 -4.96 14.59
C ILE A 123 5.01 -4.42 16.00
N GLU A 124 5.17 -3.11 16.21
CA GLU A 124 4.89 -2.45 17.50
C GLU A 124 3.47 -2.75 17.97
N LEU A 125 2.48 -2.75 17.08
CA LEU A 125 1.10 -3.10 17.42
C LEU A 125 0.99 -4.53 17.98
N THR A 126 1.67 -5.51 17.39
CA THR A 126 1.67 -6.90 17.92
C THR A 126 2.34 -6.99 19.29
N GLU A 127 3.45 -6.27 19.49
CA GLU A 127 4.16 -6.23 20.77
C GLU A 127 3.31 -5.58 21.86
N ILE A 128 2.70 -4.43 21.56
CA ILE A 128 1.81 -3.72 22.48
C ILE A 128 0.59 -4.58 22.79
N ALA A 129 -0.05 -5.19 21.79
CA ALA A 129 -1.18 -6.08 21.99
C ALA A 129 -0.83 -7.20 22.98
N GLY A 130 0.32 -7.86 22.82
CA GLY A 130 0.81 -8.89 23.74
C GLY A 130 1.06 -8.40 25.18
N GLN A 131 1.38 -7.12 25.35
CA GLN A 131 1.64 -6.48 26.64
C GLN A 131 0.40 -5.84 27.29
N VAL A 132 -0.75 -5.83 26.62
CA VAL A 132 -1.99 -5.29 27.19
C VAL A 132 -2.36 -6.05 28.46
N THR A 133 -2.56 -5.28 29.53
CA THR A 133 -3.08 -5.76 30.82
C THR A 133 -4.41 -5.06 31.12
N GLY A 134 -5.33 -5.77 31.74
CA GLY A 134 -6.65 -5.25 32.08
C GLY A 134 -7.26 -6.01 33.24
N THR A 135 -8.17 -5.36 33.96
CA THR A 135 -8.93 -5.97 35.06
C THR A 135 -10.00 -6.95 34.58
N ASN A 136 -10.44 -6.81 33.32
CA ASN A 136 -11.36 -7.74 32.65
C ASN A 136 -10.57 -8.68 31.72
N ALA A 137 -10.48 -9.95 32.09
CA ALA A 137 -9.72 -10.96 31.34
C ALA A 137 -10.28 -11.20 29.92
N GLU A 138 -11.61 -11.25 29.77
CA GLU A 138 -12.27 -11.47 28.48
C GLU A 138 -11.96 -10.33 27.51
N GLN A 139 -12.14 -9.07 27.95
CA GLN A 139 -11.80 -7.90 27.14
C GLN A 139 -10.31 -7.85 26.80
N THR A 140 -9.44 -8.26 27.73
CA THR A 140 -7.99 -8.31 27.50
C THR A 140 -7.66 -9.30 26.36
N GLU A 141 -8.26 -10.48 26.36
CA GLU A 141 -8.04 -11.49 25.31
C GLU A 141 -8.60 -11.06 23.95
N ILE A 142 -9.76 -10.39 23.93
CA ILE A 142 -10.32 -9.78 22.71
C ILE A 142 -9.32 -8.80 22.10
N VAL A 143 -8.80 -7.87 22.90
CA VAL A 143 -7.89 -6.82 22.44
C VAL A 143 -6.58 -7.42 21.91
N LYS A 144 -6.04 -8.41 22.62
CA LYS A 144 -4.86 -9.17 22.18
C LYS A 144 -5.08 -9.83 20.83
N ALA A 145 -6.19 -10.56 20.67
CA ALA A 145 -6.52 -11.26 19.44
C ALA A 145 -6.70 -10.27 18.28
N TYR A 146 -7.41 -9.17 18.49
CA TYR A 146 -7.63 -8.15 17.47
C TYR A 146 -6.34 -7.43 17.06
N GLY A 147 -5.53 -7.01 18.05
CA GLY A 147 -4.24 -6.36 17.81
C GLY A 147 -3.26 -7.28 17.07
N ASN A 148 -3.19 -8.56 17.43
CA ASN A 148 -2.36 -9.53 16.72
C ASN A 148 -2.86 -9.80 15.29
N TYR A 149 -4.18 -9.89 15.08
CA TYR A 149 -4.74 -10.01 13.74
C TYR A 149 -4.28 -8.86 12.83
N VAL A 150 -4.55 -7.62 13.25
CA VAL A 150 -4.21 -6.42 12.47
C VAL A 150 -2.69 -6.31 12.31
N GLY A 151 -1.94 -6.36 13.42
CA GLY A 151 -0.49 -6.15 13.38
C GLY A 151 0.23 -7.14 12.47
N HIS A 152 -0.10 -8.44 12.56
CA HIS A 152 0.49 -9.45 11.69
C HIS A 152 0.07 -9.29 10.21
N LEU A 153 -1.22 -9.01 9.94
CA LEU A 153 -1.69 -8.81 8.56
C LEU A 153 -0.91 -7.68 7.88
N HIS A 154 -0.80 -6.55 8.56
CA HIS A 154 -0.16 -5.36 8.02
C HIS A 154 1.37 -5.50 7.96
N ALA A 155 1.99 -6.16 8.94
CA ALA A 155 3.43 -6.47 8.90
C ALA A 155 3.78 -7.38 7.71
N GLY A 156 2.98 -8.41 7.45
CA GLY A 156 3.17 -9.28 6.29
C GLY A 156 3.12 -8.51 4.97
N TYR A 157 2.15 -7.60 4.84
CA TYR A 157 2.04 -6.78 3.63
C TYR A 157 3.15 -5.74 3.48
N ALA A 158 3.62 -5.15 4.58
CA ALA A 158 4.77 -4.24 4.54
C ALA A 158 6.05 -4.95 4.08
N LEU A 159 6.28 -6.18 4.56
CA LEU A 159 7.41 -7.03 4.12
C LEU A 159 7.31 -7.34 2.62
N GLN A 160 6.11 -7.69 2.14
CA GLN A 160 5.88 -7.92 0.71
C GLN A 160 6.20 -6.67 -0.11
N LEU A 161 5.67 -5.49 0.27
CA LEU A 161 5.96 -4.23 -0.41
C LEU A 161 7.46 -3.91 -0.43
N LEU A 162 8.18 -4.19 0.66
CA LEU A 162 9.62 -3.95 0.75
C LEU A 162 10.40 -4.83 -0.26
N ALA A 163 10.10 -6.13 -0.32
CA ALA A 163 10.72 -7.06 -1.27
C ALA A 163 10.42 -6.67 -2.72
N GLU A 164 9.19 -6.22 -2.99
CA GLU A 164 8.77 -5.88 -4.35
C GLU A 164 9.32 -4.54 -4.83
N SER A 165 9.54 -3.60 -3.90
CA SER A 165 9.96 -2.24 -4.23
C SER A 165 11.46 -2.06 -4.33
N PHE A 166 12.24 -2.66 -3.43
CA PHE A 166 13.66 -2.33 -3.27
C PHE A 166 14.60 -3.53 -3.47
N SER A 167 15.82 -3.26 -3.90
CA SER A 167 16.88 -4.26 -4.02
C SER A 167 18.27 -3.65 -3.84
N THR A 168 19.17 -4.39 -3.20
CA THR A 168 20.62 -4.16 -3.23
C THR A 168 21.22 -4.38 -4.62
N THR A 169 20.53 -5.09 -5.50
CA THR A 169 20.89 -5.34 -6.90
C THR A 169 19.73 -4.92 -7.83
N PRO A 170 19.53 -3.62 -8.07
CA PRO A 170 18.35 -3.07 -8.78
C PRO A 170 18.02 -3.66 -10.15
N ALA A 171 19.02 -4.21 -10.86
CA ALA A 171 18.87 -4.75 -12.21
C ALA A 171 18.69 -6.29 -12.25
N ALA A 172 18.94 -6.98 -11.13
CA ALA A 172 19.00 -8.43 -11.06
C ALA A 172 17.82 -9.01 -10.27
N GLU A 173 17.36 -10.20 -10.69
CA GLU A 173 16.40 -10.99 -9.94
C GLU A 173 17.07 -11.64 -8.72
N GLY A 174 16.29 -11.96 -7.69
CA GLY A 174 16.81 -12.62 -6.48
C GLY A 174 17.64 -11.68 -5.59
N GLY A 175 17.28 -10.40 -5.56
CA GLY A 175 17.95 -9.38 -4.76
C GLY A 175 17.76 -9.53 -3.25
N SER A 176 18.20 -8.51 -2.52
CA SER A 176 18.06 -8.43 -1.06
C SER A 176 17.67 -7.02 -0.64
N VAL A 177 17.18 -6.88 0.58
CA VAL A 177 16.90 -5.57 1.21
C VAL A 177 17.59 -5.48 2.56
N ILE A 178 17.74 -4.26 3.07
CA ILE A 178 18.21 -4.04 4.45
C ILE A 178 17.00 -3.97 5.36
N LEU A 179 16.93 -4.86 6.35
CA LEU A 179 15.92 -4.81 7.40
C LEU A 179 16.60 -5.11 8.74
N ASN A 180 16.32 -4.29 9.76
CA ASN A 180 16.92 -4.42 11.09
C ASN A 180 18.44 -4.54 11.07
N LYS A 181 19.11 -3.76 10.22
CA LYS A 181 20.56 -3.80 10.01
C LYS A 181 21.09 -5.18 9.58
N ALA A 182 20.32 -5.90 8.79
CA ALA A 182 20.73 -7.13 8.14
C ALA A 182 20.35 -7.10 6.67
N VAL A 183 21.20 -7.67 5.82
CA VAL A 183 20.88 -7.93 4.42
C VAL A 183 20.03 -9.19 4.36
N ILE A 184 18.76 -9.05 3.97
CA ILE A 184 17.78 -10.14 3.91
C ILE A 184 17.40 -10.40 2.45
N PRO A 185 17.59 -11.63 1.93
CA PRO A 185 17.15 -11.99 0.59
C PRO A 185 15.65 -11.79 0.39
N HIS A 186 15.23 -11.43 -0.82
CA HIS A 186 13.81 -11.24 -1.15
C HIS A 186 12.96 -12.46 -0.78
N GLU A 187 13.39 -13.68 -1.13
CA GLU A 187 12.65 -14.91 -0.80
C GLU A 187 12.50 -15.13 0.71
N THR A 188 13.52 -14.79 1.50
CA THR A 188 13.44 -14.85 2.97
C THR A 188 12.41 -13.86 3.49
N LEU A 189 12.39 -12.63 2.95
CA LEU A 189 11.42 -11.60 3.34
C LEU A 189 9.98 -11.99 2.97
N LEU A 190 9.79 -12.59 1.80
CA LEU A 190 8.49 -13.08 1.34
C LEU A 190 8.01 -14.31 2.14
N ASN A 191 8.93 -15.14 2.63
CA ASN A 191 8.58 -16.20 3.58
C ASN A 191 8.18 -15.63 4.94
N GLN A 192 8.88 -14.62 5.45
CA GLN A 192 8.46 -13.90 6.66
C GLN A 192 7.06 -13.27 6.46
N ALA A 193 6.77 -12.70 5.28
CA ALA A 193 5.42 -12.19 4.98
C ALA A 193 4.35 -13.30 5.07
N LYS A 194 4.63 -14.49 4.52
CA LYS A 194 3.74 -15.67 4.63
C LYS A 194 3.50 -16.07 6.09
N GLU A 195 4.55 -16.14 6.91
CA GLU A 195 4.47 -16.45 8.34
C GLU A 195 3.59 -15.43 9.09
N GLN A 196 3.75 -14.14 8.78
CA GLN A 196 2.90 -13.08 9.34
C GLN A 196 1.43 -13.27 8.95
N TYR A 197 1.12 -13.60 7.70
CA TYR A 197 -0.26 -13.90 7.30
C TYR A 197 -0.84 -15.16 7.98
N GLU A 198 -0.02 -16.16 8.27
CA GLU A 198 -0.43 -17.34 9.05
C GLU A 198 -0.71 -17.00 10.52
N ALA A 199 0.11 -16.13 11.13
CA ALA A 199 -0.13 -15.62 12.47
C ALA A 199 -1.41 -14.76 12.53
N ALA A 200 -1.65 -13.91 11.52
CA ALA A 200 -2.87 -13.12 11.40
C ALA A 200 -4.12 -14.01 11.30
N GLU A 201 -4.07 -15.07 10.49
CA GLU A 201 -5.17 -16.04 10.36
C GLU A 201 -5.46 -16.77 11.67
N LYS A 202 -4.42 -17.16 12.41
CA LYS A 202 -4.57 -17.77 13.73
C LYS A 202 -5.26 -16.81 14.71
N ALA A 203 -4.86 -15.53 14.73
CA ALA A 203 -5.44 -14.52 15.60
C ALA A 203 -6.90 -14.20 15.23
N ALA A 204 -7.20 -14.05 13.94
CA ALA A 204 -8.55 -13.79 13.44
C ALA A 204 -9.54 -14.90 13.79
N LYS A 205 -9.07 -16.16 13.85
CA LYS A 205 -9.86 -17.34 14.24
C LYS A 205 -10.09 -17.50 15.74
N SER A 206 -9.56 -16.60 16.57
CA SER A 206 -9.75 -16.65 18.02
C SER A 206 -11.23 -16.68 18.39
N ASP A 207 -11.60 -17.57 19.32
CA ASP A 207 -12.95 -17.68 19.84
C ASP A 207 -13.42 -16.37 20.51
N ALA A 208 -12.47 -15.60 21.07
CA ALA A 208 -12.74 -14.31 21.69
C ALA A 208 -13.37 -13.29 20.71
N LEU A 209 -13.11 -13.42 19.41
CA LEU A 209 -13.59 -12.48 18.40
C LEU A 209 -14.95 -12.88 17.78
N LYS A 210 -15.40 -14.12 17.95
CA LYS A 210 -16.52 -14.71 17.18
C LYS A 210 -17.86 -14.00 17.32
N SER A 211 -18.11 -13.33 18.45
CA SER A 211 -19.42 -12.76 18.80
C SER A 211 -19.44 -11.25 18.90
N LEU A 212 -18.35 -10.57 18.51
CA LEU A 212 -18.23 -9.12 18.64
C LEU A 212 -18.84 -8.39 17.44
N LYS A 213 -19.74 -7.45 17.73
CA LYS A 213 -20.22 -6.50 16.72
C LYS A 213 -19.06 -5.62 16.27
N GLY A 214 -18.94 -5.35 14.97
CA GLY A 214 -17.83 -4.57 14.41
C GLY A 214 -16.61 -5.40 14.00
N PHE A 215 -16.62 -6.72 14.23
CA PHE A 215 -15.64 -7.65 13.64
C PHE A 215 -16.36 -8.80 12.93
N ASP A 216 -16.22 -8.85 11.61
CA ASP A 216 -16.66 -9.99 10.80
C ASP A 216 -15.48 -10.95 10.63
N GLN A 217 -15.51 -12.06 11.37
CA GLN A 217 -14.46 -13.07 11.34
C GLN A 217 -14.29 -13.69 9.95
N ASP A 218 -15.38 -13.95 9.22
CA ASP A 218 -15.29 -14.54 7.90
C ASP A 218 -14.70 -13.53 6.90
N ALA A 219 -15.07 -12.25 6.99
CA ALA A 219 -14.44 -11.21 6.17
C ALA A 219 -12.95 -11.03 6.50
N ALA A 220 -12.56 -11.05 7.77
CA ALA A 220 -11.17 -10.99 8.17
C ALA A 220 -10.35 -12.17 7.61
N ILE A 221 -10.88 -13.40 7.72
CA ILE A 221 -10.23 -14.58 7.15
C ILE A 221 -10.14 -14.47 5.63
N ARG A 222 -11.20 -14.04 4.94
CA ARG A 222 -11.18 -13.82 3.48
C ARG A 222 -10.14 -12.78 3.09
N GLN A 223 -10.07 -11.64 3.78
CA GLN A 223 -9.04 -10.63 3.56
C GLN A 223 -7.63 -11.22 3.66
N ILE A 224 -7.35 -12.03 4.70
CA ILE A 224 -6.06 -12.71 4.84
C ILE A 224 -5.80 -13.68 3.69
N LYS A 225 -6.81 -14.44 3.25
CA LYS A 225 -6.69 -15.32 2.08
C LYS A 225 -6.40 -14.55 0.80
N THR A 226 -6.96 -13.36 0.63
CA THR A 226 -6.65 -12.46 -0.49
C THR A 226 -5.17 -12.06 -0.49
N TYR A 227 -4.60 -11.66 0.66
CA TYR A 227 -3.16 -11.36 0.74
C TYR A 227 -2.29 -12.58 0.47
N LYS A 228 -2.63 -13.76 1.03
CA LYS A 228 -1.92 -15.02 0.75
C LYS A 228 -2.00 -15.41 -0.72
N LEU A 229 -3.15 -15.23 -1.35
CA LEU A 229 -3.35 -15.47 -2.79
C LEU A 229 -2.44 -14.57 -3.61
N LYS A 230 -2.42 -13.26 -3.33
CA LYS A 230 -1.56 -12.30 -4.03
C LYS A 230 -0.09 -12.63 -3.86
N LEU A 231 0.36 -12.88 -2.63
CA LEU A 231 1.75 -13.29 -2.36
C LEU A 231 2.13 -14.54 -3.18
N ALA A 232 1.28 -15.56 -3.19
CA ALA A 232 1.52 -16.78 -3.96
C ALA A 232 1.58 -16.49 -5.47
N MET A 233 0.66 -15.66 -6.00
CA MET A 233 0.67 -15.26 -7.41
C MET A 233 1.93 -14.46 -7.77
N HIS A 234 2.33 -13.49 -6.96
CA HIS A 234 3.53 -12.68 -7.18
C HIS A 234 4.81 -13.52 -7.20
N ARG A 235 4.83 -14.64 -6.47
CA ARG A 235 5.91 -15.63 -6.45
C ARG A 235 5.81 -16.71 -7.53
N GLY A 236 4.77 -16.69 -8.37
CA GLY A 236 4.50 -17.75 -9.34
C GLY A 236 4.17 -19.12 -8.71
N GLN A 237 3.78 -19.14 -7.43
CA GLN A 237 3.45 -20.35 -6.67
C GLN A 237 1.99 -20.74 -6.94
N TYR A 238 1.70 -21.15 -8.18
CA TYR A 238 0.32 -21.39 -8.64
C TYR A 238 -0.41 -22.51 -7.87
N ALA A 239 0.32 -23.52 -7.39
CA ALA A 239 -0.25 -24.58 -6.57
C ALA A 239 -0.75 -24.04 -5.22
N ASP A 240 0.04 -23.20 -4.55
CA ASP A 240 -0.35 -22.54 -3.30
C ASP A 240 -1.51 -21.56 -3.57
N ALA A 241 -1.43 -20.77 -4.64
CA ALA A 241 -2.48 -19.82 -5.03
C ALA A 241 -3.85 -20.49 -5.17
N LYS A 242 -3.92 -21.64 -5.85
CA LYS A 242 -5.15 -22.44 -5.99
C LYS A 242 -5.82 -22.71 -4.65
N THR A 243 -5.06 -22.98 -3.59
CA THR A 243 -5.62 -23.32 -2.26
C THR A 243 -6.31 -22.13 -1.59
N PHE A 244 -6.03 -20.90 -2.03
CA PHE A 244 -6.57 -19.68 -1.43
C PHE A 244 -7.74 -19.07 -2.21
N VAL A 245 -7.91 -19.40 -3.49
CA VAL A 245 -8.93 -18.78 -4.38
C VAL A 245 -10.34 -18.82 -3.78
N GLU A 246 -10.85 -20.01 -3.42
CA GLU A 246 -12.22 -20.14 -2.90
C GLU A 246 -12.39 -19.47 -1.53
N GLY A 247 -11.31 -19.42 -0.74
CA GLY A 247 -11.30 -18.74 0.55
C GLY A 247 -11.13 -17.22 0.46
N ALA A 248 -10.76 -16.68 -0.70
CA ALA A 248 -10.60 -15.25 -0.95
C ALA A 248 -11.79 -14.68 -1.75
N LEU A 249 -12.41 -15.50 -2.60
CA LEU A 249 -13.43 -15.06 -3.54
C LEU A 249 -14.79 -14.85 -2.87
N LYS A 250 -15.26 -13.60 -2.87
CA LYS A 250 -16.65 -13.27 -2.61
C LYS A 250 -17.08 -12.10 -3.51
N SER A 251 -18.19 -12.29 -4.22
CA SER A 251 -18.68 -11.27 -5.15
C SER A 251 -18.95 -9.94 -4.44
N GLY A 252 -18.45 -8.85 -5.02
CA GLY A 252 -18.58 -7.48 -4.50
C GLY A 252 -17.67 -7.15 -3.31
N GLU A 253 -16.87 -8.10 -2.81
CA GLU A 253 -15.95 -7.82 -1.70
C GLU A 253 -14.67 -7.14 -2.23
N THR A 254 -14.20 -6.14 -1.49
CA THR A 254 -13.02 -5.33 -1.82
C THR A 254 -12.13 -5.21 -0.59
N VAL A 255 -10.83 -5.43 -0.78
CA VAL A 255 -9.79 -5.06 0.17
C VAL A 255 -9.30 -3.67 -0.20
N GLU A 256 -9.69 -2.67 0.59
CA GLU A 256 -9.42 -1.27 0.32
C GLU A 256 -8.89 -0.53 1.55
N VAL A 257 -8.19 0.57 1.28
CA VAL A 257 -7.84 1.58 2.27
C VAL A 257 -8.84 2.74 2.12
N ILE A 258 -9.57 3.02 3.20
CA ILE A 258 -10.59 4.06 3.24
C ILE A 258 -9.97 5.34 3.81
N TYR A 259 -10.18 6.45 3.11
CA TYR A 259 -9.78 7.78 3.55
C TYR A 259 -11.01 8.56 4.01
N ASN A 260 -11.07 8.87 5.31
CA ASN A 260 -12.21 9.58 5.89
C ASN A 260 -12.15 11.08 5.55
N ASN A 261 -13.26 11.81 5.71
CA ASN A 261 -13.30 13.27 5.51
C ASN A 261 -12.28 14.04 6.39
N ASP A 262 -12.01 13.52 7.58
CA ASP A 262 -11.03 14.09 8.53
C ASP A 262 -9.60 13.55 8.33
N GLY A 263 -9.40 12.67 7.34
CA GLY A 263 -8.10 12.08 7.01
C GLY A 263 -7.39 12.76 5.82
N GLY A 264 -6.26 12.18 5.44
CA GLY A 264 -5.47 12.59 4.26
C GLY A 264 -6.24 12.44 2.94
N ASP A 265 -5.69 13.00 1.87
CA ASP A 265 -6.17 12.77 0.51
C ASP A 265 -5.67 11.42 0.01
N ASN A 266 -6.45 10.74 -0.84
CA ASN A 266 -5.99 9.54 -1.53
C ASN A 266 -4.68 9.88 -2.30
N PRO A 267 -3.53 9.26 -1.96
CA PRO A 267 -2.26 9.66 -2.55
C PRO A 267 -2.18 9.37 -4.06
N LEU A 268 -2.91 8.37 -4.57
CA LEU A 268 -3.02 8.14 -6.01
C LEU A 268 -3.77 9.29 -6.70
N TYR A 269 -4.85 9.80 -6.11
CA TYR A 269 -5.54 10.98 -6.65
C TYR A 269 -4.60 12.19 -6.71
N SER A 270 -3.80 12.40 -5.66
CA SER A 270 -2.82 13.50 -5.63
C SER A 270 -1.72 13.36 -6.69
N ALA A 271 -1.33 12.13 -7.03
CA ALA A 271 -0.21 11.83 -7.92
C ALA A 271 -0.58 11.51 -9.38
N ILE A 272 -1.80 11.06 -9.68
CA ILE A 272 -2.26 10.74 -11.06
C ILE A 272 -3.71 11.17 -11.32
N GLY A 273 -4.28 12.03 -10.47
CA GLY A 273 -5.58 12.66 -10.69
C GLY A 273 -5.51 13.93 -11.57
N PRO A 274 -6.65 14.60 -11.79
CA PRO A 274 -6.79 15.71 -12.76
C PRO A 274 -5.81 16.88 -12.58
N ASN A 275 -5.37 17.12 -11.35
CA ASN A 275 -4.48 18.24 -11.01
C ASN A 275 -3.02 17.80 -10.80
N SER A 276 -2.70 16.53 -11.00
CA SER A 276 -1.36 16.02 -10.74
C SER A 276 -0.33 16.47 -11.78
N ARG A 277 0.91 16.59 -11.32
CA ARG A 277 2.09 16.95 -12.10
C ARG A 277 3.18 15.88 -12.09
N ASP A 278 3.19 15.03 -11.07
CA ASP A 278 4.36 14.22 -10.72
C ASP A 278 4.60 13.09 -11.71
N VAL A 279 3.52 12.46 -12.14
CA VAL A 279 3.50 11.30 -13.02
C VAL A 279 2.19 11.32 -13.81
N GLN A 280 2.17 10.68 -14.97
CA GLN A 280 0.99 10.56 -15.81
C GLN A 280 0.79 9.10 -16.22
N VAL A 281 -0.43 8.75 -16.60
CA VAL A 281 -0.74 7.44 -17.17
C VAL A 281 -0.02 7.29 -18.50
N SER A 282 0.56 6.12 -18.76
CA SER A 282 1.31 5.90 -20.00
C SER A 282 0.37 5.94 -21.22
N PRO A 283 0.78 6.56 -22.34
CA PRO A 283 -0.02 6.51 -23.58
C PRO A 283 -0.27 5.09 -24.08
N SER A 284 0.64 4.16 -23.78
CA SER A 284 0.48 2.75 -24.15
C SER A 284 -0.65 2.07 -23.36
N LEU A 285 -0.85 2.43 -22.09
CA LEU A 285 -1.97 1.94 -21.29
C LEU A 285 -3.28 2.59 -21.73
N GLU A 286 -3.26 3.87 -22.10
CA GLU A 286 -4.42 4.52 -22.71
C GLU A 286 -4.87 3.79 -23.98
N ALA A 287 -3.92 3.48 -24.88
CA ALA A 287 -4.18 2.81 -26.16
C ALA A 287 -4.60 1.33 -26.00
N ALA A 288 -4.21 0.67 -24.92
CA ALA A 288 -4.57 -0.72 -24.65
C ALA A 288 -6.07 -0.91 -24.34
N ARG A 289 -6.78 0.14 -23.93
CA ARG A 289 -8.23 0.10 -23.63
C ARG A 289 -9.05 0.15 -24.91
N THR A 290 -9.24 -0.99 -25.54
CA THR A 290 -9.93 -1.14 -26.83
C THR A 290 -11.45 -1.28 -26.68
N THR A 291 -11.94 -1.92 -25.61
CA THR A 291 -13.37 -2.18 -25.38
C THR A 291 -14.03 -1.12 -24.48
N ASP A 292 -15.36 -1.09 -24.47
CA ASP A 292 -16.10 -0.18 -23.60
C ASP A 292 -16.01 -0.60 -22.14
N ALA A 293 -15.94 -1.91 -21.84
CA ALA A 293 -15.64 -2.40 -20.49
C ALA A 293 -14.30 -1.87 -19.98
N GLU A 294 -13.24 -1.97 -20.79
CA GLU A 294 -11.88 -1.51 -20.44
C GLU A 294 -11.83 0.00 -20.19
N LYS A 295 -12.50 0.79 -21.02
CA LYS A 295 -12.57 2.26 -20.86
C LYS A 295 -13.36 2.66 -19.61
N LYS A 296 -14.42 1.92 -19.25
CA LYS A 296 -15.21 2.15 -18.03
C LYS A 296 -14.47 1.69 -16.76
N ALA A 297 -13.72 0.59 -16.85
CA ALA A 297 -12.94 0.06 -15.73
C ALA A 297 -11.76 0.97 -15.37
N LEU A 298 -11.09 1.52 -16.38
CA LEU A 298 -10.02 2.49 -16.22
C LEU A 298 -10.36 3.78 -16.98
N PRO A 299 -11.18 4.68 -16.41
CA PRO A 299 -11.56 5.92 -17.07
C PRO A 299 -10.40 6.92 -17.02
N LEU A 300 -9.88 7.27 -18.20
CA LEU A 300 -8.80 8.24 -18.37
C LEU A 300 -9.28 9.51 -19.06
N ALA A 301 -8.66 10.64 -18.75
CA ALA A 301 -8.90 11.91 -19.41
C ALA A 301 -7.61 12.73 -19.53
N HIS A 302 -7.70 13.81 -20.30
CA HIS A 302 -6.58 14.69 -20.62
C HIS A 302 -6.78 16.03 -19.90
N ALA A 303 -5.73 16.59 -19.32
CA ALA A 303 -5.82 17.90 -18.67
C ALA A 303 -6.10 19.01 -19.70
N SER A 304 -7.01 19.94 -19.37
CA SER A 304 -7.36 21.05 -20.26
C SER A 304 -6.15 21.93 -20.58
N VAL A 305 -6.05 22.36 -21.85
CA VAL A 305 -4.93 23.13 -22.40
C VAL A 305 -5.02 24.62 -22.00
N ASP A 306 -4.94 24.96 -20.72
CA ASP A 306 -4.79 26.36 -20.30
C ASP A 306 -3.32 26.81 -20.52
N LYS A 307 -3.11 28.00 -21.11
CA LYS A 307 -1.78 28.62 -21.28
C LYS A 307 -1.08 28.91 -19.95
N LYS A 308 -1.83 28.97 -18.84
CA LYS A 308 -1.30 29.16 -17.48
C LYS A 308 -1.08 27.85 -16.73
N ASN A 309 -1.52 26.72 -17.27
CA ASN A 309 -1.39 25.43 -16.61
C ASN A 309 -0.18 24.66 -17.21
N PRO A 310 0.88 24.40 -16.43
CA PRO A 310 2.07 23.67 -16.90
C PRO A 310 1.76 22.22 -17.36
N ASN A 311 0.56 21.70 -17.11
CA ASN A 311 0.18 20.30 -17.31
C ASN A 311 -0.48 19.99 -18.67
N ARG A 312 -0.15 20.74 -19.72
CA ARG A 312 -0.92 20.79 -20.98
C ARG A 312 -1.22 19.46 -21.71
N TYR A 313 -0.67 18.32 -21.30
CA TYR A 313 -0.80 17.05 -22.02
C TYR A 313 -0.80 15.79 -21.10
N ASN A 314 -0.95 15.94 -19.79
CA ASN A 314 -0.92 14.76 -18.91
C ASN A 314 -2.22 13.94 -19.07
N ILE A 315 -2.07 12.63 -19.29
CA ILE A 315 -3.16 11.64 -19.17
C ILE A 315 -3.32 11.31 -17.69
N TYR A 316 -4.53 11.47 -17.15
CA TYR A 316 -4.82 11.22 -15.74
C TYR A 316 -5.96 10.21 -15.56
N ALA A 317 -5.98 9.55 -14.41
CA ALA A 317 -7.02 8.60 -14.03
C ALA A 317 -8.24 9.34 -13.46
N SER A 318 -9.21 9.63 -14.33
CA SER A 318 -10.39 10.45 -14.03
C SER A 318 -11.38 9.81 -13.05
N GLY A 319 -11.28 8.49 -12.84
CA GLY A 319 -12.09 7.76 -11.86
C GLY A 319 -11.60 7.90 -10.42
N LEU A 320 -10.38 8.41 -10.21
CA LEU A 320 -9.88 8.66 -8.86
C LEU A 320 -10.56 9.90 -8.28
N THR A 321 -10.94 9.79 -7.00
CA THR A 321 -11.51 10.91 -6.24
C THR A 321 -10.64 11.21 -5.03
N ARG A 322 -10.64 12.48 -4.61
CA ARG A 322 -9.79 12.98 -3.52
C ARG A 322 -9.93 12.18 -2.22
N LYS A 323 -11.15 11.74 -1.90
CA LYS A 323 -11.49 10.94 -0.71
C LYS A 323 -11.97 9.53 -1.05
N GLY A 324 -11.78 9.10 -2.30
CA GLY A 324 -12.10 7.74 -2.72
C GLY A 324 -11.13 6.76 -2.07
N SER A 325 -11.60 5.54 -1.83
CA SER A 325 -10.75 4.48 -1.34
C SER A 325 -9.66 4.10 -2.34
N MET A 326 -8.56 3.55 -1.84
CA MET A 326 -7.56 2.90 -2.67
C MET A 326 -7.75 1.39 -2.57
N ILE A 327 -7.91 0.74 -3.72
CA ILE A 327 -8.13 -0.69 -3.80
C ILE A 327 -6.79 -1.42 -3.82
N ILE A 328 -6.59 -2.33 -2.86
CA ILE A 328 -5.46 -3.27 -2.87
C ILE A 328 -5.82 -4.50 -3.70
N SER A 329 -7.04 -5.02 -3.55
CA SER A 329 -7.56 -6.14 -4.32
C SER A 329 -9.08 -6.17 -4.24
N ASN A 330 -9.74 -6.80 -5.21
CA ASN A 330 -11.19 -6.97 -5.24
C ASN A 330 -11.52 -8.29 -5.93
N ASP A 331 -12.81 -8.61 -6.02
CA ASP A 331 -13.27 -9.82 -6.68
C ASP A 331 -12.90 -9.89 -8.19
N ASP A 332 -12.69 -8.76 -8.87
CA ASP A 332 -12.16 -8.75 -10.25
C ASP A 332 -10.76 -9.38 -10.33
N ASP A 333 -9.86 -8.98 -9.42
CA ASP A 333 -8.50 -9.54 -9.30
C ASP A 333 -8.57 -11.07 -9.12
N ILE A 334 -9.42 -11.52 -8.19
CA ILE A 334 -9.54 -12.94 -7.86
C ILE A 334 -10.16 -13.75 -9.00
N HIS A 335 -11.15 -13.20 -9.73
CA HIS A 335 -11.70 -13.83 -10.93
C HIS A 335 -10.66 -13.94 -12.05
N LEU A 336 -9.84 -12.90 -12.27
CA LEU A 336 -8.75 -12.95 -13.26
C LEU A 336 -7.66 -13.95 -12.86
N ILE A 337 -7.31 -14.03 -11.56
CA ILE A 337 -6.39 -15.06 -11.03
C ILE A 337 -6.97 -16.46 -11.25
N LYS A 338 -8.25 -16.67 -10.94
CA LYS A 338 -8.92 -17.96 -11.14
C LYS A 338 -8.93 -18.37 -12.61
N ALA A 339 -9.24 -17.44 -13.52
CA ALA A 339 -9.16 -17.67 -14.97
C ALA A 339 -7.74 -18.06 -15.40
N GLU A 340 -6.73 -17.38 -14.89
CA GLU A 340 -5.33 -17.71 -15.18
C GLU A 340 -4.95 -19.12 -14.71
N LEU A 341 -5.31 -19.49 -13.48
CA LEU A 341 -5.02 -20.81 -12.92
C LEU A 341 -5.73 -21.92 -13.71
N ILE A 342 -6.92 -21.65 -14.27
CA ILE A 342 -7.62 -22.56 -15.17
C ILE A 342 -6.84 -22.73 -16.48
N LEU A 343 -6.41 -21.63 -17.12
CA LEU A 343 -5.64 -21.70 -18.37
C LEU A 343 -4.27 -22.37 -18.21
N ARG A 344 -3.66 -22.27 -17.02
CA ARG A 344 -2.43 -22.99 -16.68
C ARG A 344 -2.66 -24.48 -16.38
N GLY A 345 -3.90 -24.96 -16.36
CA GLY A 345 -4.25 -26.34 -15.99
C GLY A 345 -4.08 -26.67 -14.51
N VAL A 346 -3.89 -25.65 -13.66
CA VAL A 346 -3.70 -25.82 -12.20
C VAL A 346 -5.05 -25.99 -11.50
N MET A 347 -6.09 -25.33 -12.03
CA MET A 347 -7.46 -25.39 -11.54
C MET A 347 -8.41 -25.84 -12.65
N THR A 348 -9.49 -26.53 -12.29
CA THR A 348 -10.56 -26.90 -13.23
C THR A 348 -11.59 -25.79 -13.32
N GLY A 349 -12.16 -25.57 -14.49
CA GLY A 349 -13.24 -24.62 -14.69
C GLY A 349 -13.27 -24.07 -16.10
N ASP A 350 -14.06 -23.02 -16.32
CA ASP A 350 -14.11 -22.27 -17.57
C ASP A 350 -13.55 -20.86 -17.35
N ALA A 351 -12.38 -20.60 -17.93
CA ALA A 351 -11.71 -19.31 -17.83
C ALA A 351 -12.53 -18.17 -18.49
N MET A 352 -13.28 -18.45 -19.55
CA MET A 352 -14.12 -17.45 -20.21
C MET A 352 -15.24 -16.99 -19.27
N THR A 353 -15.87 -17.92 -18.56
CA THR A 353 -16.89 -17.61 -17.56
C THR A 353 -16.33 -16.71 -16.45
N GLU A 354 -15.14 -17.00 -15.92
CA GLU A 354 -14.53 -16.17 -14.88
C GLU A 354 -14.14 -14.78 -15.39
N VAL A 355 -13.57 -14.66 -16.59
CA VAL A 355 -13.29 -13.36 -17.22
C VAL A 355 -14.57 -12.55 -17.47
N ASN A 356 -15.63 -13.20 -17.94
CA ASN A 356 -16.89 -12.53 -18.25
C ASN A 356 -17.64 -12.03 -17.01
N LYS A 357 -17.35 -12.57 -15.80
CA LYS A 357 -17.81 -12.00 -14.53
C LYS A 357 -17.17 -10.64 -14.23
N VAL A 358 -15.95 -10.40 -14.73
CA VAL A 358 -15.26 -9.11 -14.60
C VAL A 358 -15.76 -8.15 -15.67
N ILE A 359 -15.63 -8.53 -16.95
CA ILE A 359 -16.03 -7.67 -18.08
C ILE A 359 -17.50 -7.25 -17.98
N GLY A 360 -18.39 -8.20 -17.65
CA GLY A 360 -19.83 -7.97 -17.58
C GLY A 360 -20.28 -6.96 -16.51
N LYS A 361 -19.46 -6.68 -15.48
CA LYS A 361 -19.75 -5.61 -14.50
C LYS A 361 -19.70 -4.22 -15.13
N TYR A 362 -18.88 -4.06 -16.15
CA TYR A 362 -18.63 -2.77 -16.79
C TYR A 362 -19.40 -2.66 -18.12
N ASP A 363 -19.45 -3.75 -18.89
CA ASP A 363 -20.16 -3.80 -20.16
C ASP A 363 -20.42 -5.24 -20.62
N THR A 364 -21.69 -5.62 -20.76
CA THR A 364 -22.07 -6.98 -21.20
C THR A 364 -21.79 -7.22 -22.69
N ALA A 365 -21.83 -6.18 -23.53
CA ALA A 365 -21.54 -6.31 -24.96
C ALA A 365 -20.06 -6.57 -25.26
N SER A 366 -19.17 -6.20 -24.34
CA SER A 366 -17.72 -6.43 -24.42
C SER A 366 -17.30 -7.84 -23.99
N GLN A 367 -18.22 -8.71 -23.54
CA GLN A 367 -17.91 -10.06 -23.07
C GLN A 367 -17.27 -10.94 -24.16
N LEU A 368 -16.34 -11.79 -23.75
CA LEU A 368 -15.67 -12.72 -24.64
C LEU A 368 -16.62 -13.83 -25.10
N SER A 369 -16.51 -14.22 -26.38
CA SER A 369 -17.25 -15.33 -26.99
C SER A 369 -16.42 -16.60 -27.17
N THR A 370 -15.12 -16.53 -26.89
CA THR A 370 -14.17 -17.65 -26.96
C THR A 370 -13.28 -17.67 -25.72
N ALA A 371 -12.74 -18.84 -25.39
CA ALA A 371 -11.80 -18.99 -24.28
C ALA A 371 -10.60 -18.03 -24.43
N PRO A 372 -10.25 -17.26 -23.38
CA PRO A 372 -9.11 -16.35 -23.42
C PRO A 372 -7.79 -17.12 -23.40
N THR A 373 -6.73 -16.47 -23.88
CA THR A 373 -5.34 -16.91 -23.74
C THR A 373 -4.68 -16.28 -22.50
N LEU A 374 -3.53 -16.82 -22.06
CA LEU A 374 -2.75 -16.20 -20.98
C LEU A 374 -2.31 -14.77 -21.31
N ALA A 375 -2.01 -14.48 -22.58
CA ALA A 375 -1.69 -13.13 -23.03
C ALA A 375 -2.89 -12.18 -22.88
N GLN A 376 -4.09 -12.64 -23.21
CA GLN A 376 -5.31 -11.84 -22.98
C GLN A 376 -5.58 -11.64 -21.48
N ILE A 377 -5.29 -12.62 -20.62
CA ILE A 377 -5.35 -12.42 -19.16
C ILE A 377 -4.37 -11.34 -18.71
N ALA A 378 -3.14 -11.31 -19.25
CA ALA A 378 -2.15 -10.29 -18.93
C ALA A 378 -2.64 -8.87 -19.26
N GLU A 379 -3.24 -8.68 -20.43
CA GLU A 379 -3.80 -7.38 -20.85
C GLU A 379 -5.03 -6.98 -20.01
N LEU A 380 -5.93 -7.93 -19.72
CA LEU A 380 -7.06 -7.67 -18.83
C LEU A 380 -6.59 -7.27 -17.43
N ARG A 381 -5.62 -7.98 -16.85
CA ARG A 381 -5.04 -7.63 -15.54
C ARG A 381 -4.39 -6.25 -15.57
N ARG A 382 -3.65 -5.93 -16.62
CA ARG A 382 -3.04 -4.60 -16.83
C ARG A 382 -4.06 -3.46 -16.78
N ILE A 383 -5.26 -3.65 -17.32
CA ILE A 383 -6.30 -2.62 -17.39
C ILE A 383 -7.17 -2.60 -16.14
N PHE A 384 -7.77 -3.73 -15.78
CA PHE A 384 -8.75 -3.82 -14.69
C PHE A 384 -8.11 -3.69 -13.31
N LEU A 385 -6.81 -3.97 -13.20
CA LEU A 385 -6.04 -3.88 -11.94
C LEU A 385 -4.99 -2.78 -11.97
N ALA A 386 -5.13 -1.81 -12.90
CA ALA A 386 -4.19 -0.72 -13.07
C ALA A 386 -3.94 0.03 -11.75
N PHE A 387 -2.67 0.41 -11.54
CA PHE A 387 -2.19 1.17 -10.37
C PHE A 387 -2.31 0.44 -9.02
N ARG A 388 -2.33 -0.90 -9.04
CA ARG A 388 -2.36 -1.74 -7.83
C ARG A 388 -1.08 -2.54 -7.60
N GLY A 389 -0.01 -2.26 -8.36
CA GLY A 389 1.27 -2.98 -8.32
C GLY A 389 1.29 -4.32 -9.07
N GLU A 390 0.14 -4.77 -9.60
CA GLU A 390 -0.03 -6.07 -10.24
C GLU A 390 0.76 -6.22 -11.54
N ARG A 391 0.87 -5.15 -12.35
CA ARG A 391 1.56 -5.21 -13.65
C ARG A 391 3.03 -5.60 -13.49
N THR A 392 3.70 -5.09 -12.46
CA THR A 392 5.08 -5.47 -12.14
C THR A 392 5.19 -6.93 -11.73
N ALA A 393 4.26 -7.42 -10.90
CA ALA A 393 4.22 -8.83 -10.52
C ALA A 393 3.97 -9.74 -11.73
N ASP A 394 3.05 -9.36 -12.62
CA ASP A 394 2.71 -10.10 -13.84
C ASP A 394 3.88 -10.20 -14.83
N ILE A 395 4.68 -9.15 -14.96
CA ILE A 395 5.93 -9.18 -15.74
C ILE A 395 6.97 -10.09 -15.07
N ARG A 396 7.23 -9.92 -13.77
CA ARG A 396 8.26 -10.68 -13.03
C ARG A 396 8.01 -12.18 -13.02
N ARG A 397 6.74 -12.60 -12.88
CA ARG A 397 6.35 -14.02 -12.87
C ARG A 397 6.14 -14.61 -14.27
N GLY A 398 6.39 -13.82 -15.33
CA GLY A 398 6.35 -14.27 -16.72
C GLY A 398 4.94 -14.50 -17.29
N LEU A 399 3.91 -13.85 -16.75
CA LEU A 399 2.58 -13.82 -17.39
C LEU A 399 2.61 -12.94 -18.65
N GLU A 400 3.20 -11.75 -18.56
CA GLU A 400 3.45 -10.88 -19.71
C GLU A 400 4.70 -11.37 -20.47
N GLN A 401 4.59 -11.55 -21.79
CA GLN A 401 5.68 -12.09 -22.63
C GLN A 401 5.95 -11.23 -23.88
N GLY A 402 5.29 -10.09 -24.01
CA GLY A 402 5.41 -9.18 -25.14
C GLY A 402 6.51 -8.14 -24.98
N SER A 403 6.31 -7.00 -25.66
CA SER A 403 7.25 -5.88 -25.68
C SER A 403 7.49 -5.29 -24.29
N ALA A 404 6.47 -5.24 -23.43
CA ALA A 404 6.59 -4.74 -22.06
C ALA A 404 7.63 -5.52 -21.25
N THR A 405 7.61 -6.87 -21.32
CA THR A 405 8.60 -7.72 -20.66
C THR A 405 9.99 -7.52 -21.25
N THR A 406 10.11 -7.39 -22.58
CA THR A 406 11.41 -7.13 -23.23
C THR A 406 12.00 -5.80 -22.79
N THR A 407 11.19 -4.74 -22.77
CA THR A 407 11.59 -3.41 -22.27
C THR A 407 11.99 -3.50 -20.81
N TRP A 408 11.17 -4.10 -19.96
CA TRP A 408 11.46 -4.26 -18.52
C TRP A 408 12.75 -5.06 -18.27
N ALA A 409 12.97 -6.15 -19.01
CA ALA A 409 14.18 -6.99 -18.87
C ALA A 409 15.47 -6.21 -19.18
N SER A 410 15.40 -5.21 -20.08
CA SER A 410 16.53 -4.34 -20.44
C SER A 410 16.80 -3.21 -19.45
N ARG A 411 15.89 -2.95 -18.49
CA ARG A 411 16.03 -1.86 -17.53
C ARG A 411 17.17 -2.08 -16.56
N LYS A 412 17.82 -0.98 -16.19
CA LYS A 412 18.77 -0.96 -15.06
C LYS A 412 18.04 -0.93 -13.71
N ILE A 413 16.78 -0.48 -13.71
CA ILE A 413 15.97 -0.27 -12.51
C ILE A 413 14.69 -1.10 -12.61
N LYS A 414 14.83 -2.37 -12.22
CA LYS A 414 13.72 -3.33 -12.08
C LYS A 414 13.16 -3.35 -10.66
N TRP A 415 14.03 -3.01 -9.70
CA TRP A 415 13.73 -2.63 -8.33
C TRP A 415 14.40 -1.28 -8.06
N LEU A 416 13.90 -0.54 -7.07
CA LEU A 416 14.54 0.70 -6.65
C LEU A 416 15.82 0.39 -5.85
N PRO A 417 16.90 1.19 -6.01
CA PRO A 417 18.08 1.06 -5.18
C PRO A 417 17.79 1.43 -3.73
N ILE A 418 18.42 0.70 -2.82
CA ILE A 418 18.44 1.05 -1.39
C ILE A 418 19.05 2.45 -1.21
N PRO A 419 18.47 3.33 -0.38
CA PRO A 419 19.11 4.60 -0.02
C PRO A 419 20.54 4.44 0.48
N GLU A 420 21.45 5.31 0.06
CA GLU A 420 22.87 5.27 0.43
C GLU A 420 23.09 5.21 1.95
N LYS A 421 22.32 5.98 2.73
CA LYS A 421 22.44 6.02 4.19
C LYS A 421 22.24 4.66 4.86
N GLU A 422 21.39 3.82 4.27
CA GLU A 422 21.12 2.49 4.79
C GLU A 422 22.25 1.53 4.43
N LEU A 423 22.82 1.64 3.22
CA LEU A 423 24.00 0.87 2.81
C LEU A 423 25.22 1.17 3.69
N GLN A 424 25.50 2.46 3.91
CA GLN A 424 26.59 2.90 4.79
C GLN A 424 26.44 2.39 6.22
N SER A 425 25.22 2.29 6.73
CA SER A 425 24.95 1.75 8.08
C SER A 425 25.38 0.28 8.26
N GLN A 426 25.61 -0.43 7.14
CA GLN A 426 26.04 -1.84 7.08
C GLN A 426 27.52 -2.00 6.74
N GLY A 427 28.25 -0.90 6.47
CA GLY A 427 29.59 -0.96 5.90
C GLY A 427 29.61 -1.47 4.46
N LEU A 428 28.49 -1.30 3.72
CA LEU A 428 28.32 -1.66 2.31
C LEU A 428 28.43 -0.46 1.38
#